data_AF-A0A6A5Z4C7-F1
#
_entry.id   AF-A0A6A5Z4C7-F1
#
_cell.length_a   1.000
_cell.length_b   1.000
_cell.length_c   1.000
_cell.angle_alpha   90.00
_cell.angle_beta   90.00
_cell.angle_gamma   90.00
#
_symmetry.space_group_name_H-M   'P 1'
#
loop_
_entity.id
_entity.type
_entity.pdbx_description
1 polymer ?
#
loop_
_entity_poly.entity_id
_entity_poly.type
_entity_poly.pdbx_seq_one_letter_code
_entity_poly.pdbx_strand_id
1 'polypeptide(L)'
;MFPFLNLPRELRDQLYNAYLHNEDGLFYLYGSKEMQYANTAVAIGFLSELSIEESKGLRATVVIKEDRKGVAYPETHTKGLLPYYHENPHLRFETHLAIWPNLVPAVWLPYICYGAETAIHAVKAESFLIELADWVEETTFLEAANVPAGSMTFVLEGRRDETLHVWDFVKRAVSMQEAMFSSLHCSNQETLDPTTIIYPYTESIDQQPLSSWRRLQLPSDPRSFYSTIKNIVHGIGNIRFDGDLGSIWNSDEAIANRKDWSLQEFWNEFYELRLLNRISFPPGGIPAYFRACNLVPGPEEHYVQELMDEDAEEEL
;
A
#
# COMPACT_ATOMS: atom_id res chain seq x y z
N MET A 1 -27.70 8.50 -7.49
CA MET A 1 -27.17 9.50 -6.52
C MET A 1 -27.16 8.90 -5.11
N PHE A 2 -25.98 8.61 -4.55
CA PHE A 2 -25.84 7.90 -3.27
C PHE A 2 -25.99 8.86 -2.06
N PRO A 3 -26.98 8.65 -1.17
CA PRO A 3 -27.25 9.56 -0.04
C PRO A 3 -26.06 9.72 0.93
N PHE A 4 -25.20 8.71 1.01
CA PHE A 4 -24.01 8.69 1.87
C PHE A 4 -22.96 9.72 1.46
N LEU A 5 -22.76 9.95 0.16
CA LEU A 5 -21.77 10.93 -0.33
C LEU A 5 -22.26 12.38 -0.20
N ASN A 6 -23.56 12.57 0.05
CA ASN A 6 -24.17 13.87 0.30
C ASN A 6 -24.07 14.29 1.78
N LEU A 7 -23.52 13.44 2.65
CA LEU A 7 -23.28 13.79 4.04
C LEU A 7 -22.08 14.75 4.15
N PRO A 8 -22.16 15.74 5.05
CA PRO A 8 -21.00 16.51 5.49
C PRO A 8 -19.84 15.58 5.85
N ARG A 9 -18.62 15.98 5.50
CA ARG A 9 -17.40 15.17 5.66
C ARG A 9 -17.23 14.69 7.10
N GLU A 10 -17.53 15.53 8.08
CA GLU A 10 -17.43 15.21 9.50
C GLU A 10 -18.35 14.05 9.90
N LEU A 11 -19.55 13.96 9.31
CA LEU A 11 -20.47 12.86 9.55
C LEU A 11 -20.07 11.59 8.80
N ARG A 12 -19.47 11.72 7.61
CA ARG A 12 -18.87 10.56 6.93
C ARG A 12 -17.70 10.02 7.73
N ASP A 13 -16.81 10.88 8.22
CA ASP A 13 -15.63 10.49 9.00
C ASP A 13 -16.04 9.90 10.37
N GLN A 14 -17.11 10.40 11.00
CA GLN A 14 -17.70 9.77 12.18
C GLN A 14 -18.37 8.43 11.87
N LEU A 15 -19.05 8.29 10.72
CA LEU A 15 -19.57 7.01 10.24
C LEU A 15 -18.44 6.03 9.92
N TYR A 16 -17.35 6.47 9.31
CA TYR A 16 -16.14 5.69 9.07
C TYR A 16 -15.53 5.24 10.40
N ASN A 17 -15.36 6.14 11.36
CA ASN A 17 -14.87 5.80 12.71
C ASN A 17 -15.84 4.89 13.49
N ALA A 18 -17.15 4.93 13.20
CA ALA A 18 -18.16 4.13 13.91
C ALA A 18 -18.47 2.77 13.24
N TYR A 19 -18.34 2.65 11.91
CA TYR A 19 -18.64 1.42 11.15
C TYR A 19 -17.39 0.63 10.74
N LEU A 20 -16.25 1.28 10.58
CA LEU A 20 -15.02 0.66 10.05
C LEU A 20 -13.90 0.52 11.08
N HIS A 21 -14.19 0.88 12.33
CA HIS A 21 -13.37 0.54 13.49
C HIS A 21 -13.90 -0.70 14.22
N ASN A 22 -14.59 -1.62 13.53
CA ASN A 22 -14.69 -2.99 13.99
C ASN A 22 -13.39 -3.70 13.57
N GLU A 23 -12.80 -4.48 14.47
CA GLU A 23 -11.62 -5.31 14.21
C GLU A 23 -11.81 -6.29 13.04
N ASP A 24 -13.05 -6.40 12.54
CA ASP A 24 -13.48 -7.25 11.45
C ASP A 24 -13.26 -6.67 10.03
N GLY A 25 -12.59 -5.53 9.84
CA GLY A 25 -12.12 -5.05 8.52
C GLY A 25 -13.08 -5.29 7.32
N LEU A 26 -14.13 -4.48 7.15
CA LEU A 26 -15.08 -4.64 6.03
C LEU A 26 -14.53 -4.04 4.71
N PHE A 27 -15.13 -4.39 3.57
CA PHE A 27 -15.00 -3.69 2.30
C PHE A 27 -16.30 -3.64 1.50
N TYR A 28 -16.50 -2.57 0.73
CA TYR A 28 -17.74 -2.33 -0.02
C TYR A 28 -17.62 -2.82 -1.47
N LEU A 29 -18.47 -3.76 -1.86
CA LEU A 29 -18.61 -4.19 -3.26
C LEU A 29 -19.55 -3.25 -4.00
N TYR A 30 -19.01 -2.44 -4.91
CA TYR A 30 -19.80 -1.50 -5.72
C TYR A 30 -20.82 -2.19 -6.63
N GLY A 31 -20.49 -3.38 -7.14
CA GLY A 31 -21.35 -4.13 -8.06
C GLY A 31 -22.58 -4.74 -7.39
N SER A 32 -22.39 -5.33 -6.20
CA SER A 32 -23.50 -5.91 -5.42
C SER A 32 -24.13 -4.92 -4.43
N LYS A 33 -23.47 -3.79 -4.17
CA LYS A 33 -23.82 -2.82 -3.12
C LYS A 33 -23.80 -3.43 -1.70
N GLU A 34 -23.00 -4.45 -1.47
CA GLU A 34 -22.88 -5.17 -0.20
C GLU A 34 -21.55 -4.88 0.51
N MET A 35 -21.55 -4.98 1.84
CA MET A 35 -20.33 -5.01 2.64
C MET A 35 -19.85 -6.46 2.76
N GLN A 36 -18.58 -6.72 2.49
CA GLN A 36 -17.91 -8.00 2.71
C GLN A 36 -16.80 -7.86 3.74
N TYR A 37 -16.43 -8.93 4.42
CA TYR A 37 -15.31 -8.94 5.36
C TYR A 37 -14.00 -9.16 4.60
N ALA A 38 -12.95 -8.42 4.95
CA ALA A 38 -11.59 -8.68 4.50
C ALA A 38 -11.23 -10.14 4.82
N ASN A 39 -10.37 -10.75 4.01
CA ASN A 39 -10.08 -12.17 4.19
C ASN A 39 -9.38 -12.43 5.54
N THR A 40 -8.63 -11.45 6.04
CA THR A 40 -8.12 -11.46 7.41
C THR A 40 -9.24 -11.54 8.47
N ALA A 41 -10.33 -10.80 8.30
CA ALA A 41 -11.44 -10.82 9.24
C ALA A 41 -12.24 -12.12 9.19
N VAL A 42 -12.43 -12.71 8.00
CA VAL A 42 -12.99 -14.05 7.87
C VAL A 42 -12.15 -15.07 8.62
N ALA A 43 -10.81 -14.96 8.53
CA ALA A 43 -9.91 -15.82 9.28
C ALA A 43 -10.03 -15.62 10.79
N ILE A 44 -10.11 -14.37 11.27
CA ILE A 44 -10.34 -14.05 12.69
C ILE A 44 -11.66 -14.65 13.18
N GLY A 45 -12.74 -14.48 12.42
CA GLY A 45 -14.06 -15.04 12.75
C GLY A 45 -14.01 -16.56 12.89
N PHE A 46 -13.40 -17.25 11.91
CA PHE A 46 -13.21 -18.70 11.99
C PHE A 46 -12.42 -19.13 13.23
N LEU A 47 -11.31 -18.45 13.54
CA LEU A 47 -10.49 -18.79 14.70
C LEU A 47 -11.21 -18.51 16.03
N SER A 48 -12.09 -17.51 16.07
CA SER A 48 -12.87 -17.16 17.26
C SER A 48 -13.93 -18.22 17.61
N GLU A 49 -14.36 -19.02 16.63
CA GLU A 49 -15.32 -20.09 16.83
C GLU A 49 -14.68 -21.38 17.37
N LEU A 50 -13.34 -21.49 17.33
CA LEU A 50 -12.63 -22.66 17.83
C LEU A 50 -12.53 -22.61 19.36
N SER A 51 -12.68 -23.76 20.00
CA SER A 51 -12.31 -23.90 21.41
C SER A 51 -10.80 -23.70 21.60
N ILE A 52 -10.38 -23.37 22.83
CA ILE A 52 -8.96 -23.21 23.17
C ILE A 52 -8.14 -24.46 22.83
N GLU A 53 -8.71 -25.66 23.01
CA GLU A 53 -8.02 -26.91 22.68
C GLU A 53 -7.86 -27.12 21.17
N GLU A 54 -8.90 -26.82 20.40
CA GLU A 54 -8.85 -26.88 18.93
C GLU A 54 -7.85 -25.87 18.38
N SER A 55 -7.92 -24.62 18.86
CA SER A 55 -7.00 -23.54 18.49
C SER A 55 -5.55 -23.93 18.75
N LYS A 56 -5.21 -24.45 19.94
CA LYS A 56 -3.85 -24.93 20.28
C LYS A 56 -3.41 -26.17 19.50
N GLY A 57 -4.37 -26.99 19.05
CA GLY A 57 -4.13 -28.17 18.24
C GLY A 57 -3.76 -27.86 16.78
N LEU A 58 -4.08 -26.65 16.30
CA LEU A 58 -3.74 -26.23 14.94
C LEU A 58 -2.22 -26.16 14.74
N ARG A 59 -1.71 -26.91 13.77
CA ARG A 59 -0.31 -26.83 13.31
C ARG A 59 -0.23 -26.45 11.83
N ALA A 60 -1.26 -25.77 11.35
CA ALA A 60 -1.42 -25.41 9.95
C ALA A 60 -0.85 -24.02 9.67
N THR A 61 -0.54 -23.80 8.38
CA THR A 61 -0.37 -22.45 7.84
C THR A 61 -1.71 -21.98 7.29
N VAL A 62 -2.24 -20.91 7.86
CA VAL A 62 -3.42 -20.20 7.35
C VAL A 62 -2.95 -19.25 6.27
N VAL A 63 -3.35 -19.49 5.04
CA VAL A 63 -3.05 -18.62 3.91
C VAL A 63 -4.20 -17.64 3.72
N ILE A 64 -3.95 -16.37 4.03
CA ILE A 64 -4.87 -15.26 3.80
C ILE A 64 -4.53 -14.66 2.45
N LYS A 65 -5.47 -14.64 1.52
CA LYS A 65 -5.27 -14.00 0.22
C LYS A 65 -5.96 -12.66 0.21
N GLU A 66 -5.27 -11.57 0.51
CA GLU A 66 -5.81 -10.24 0.28
C GLU A 66 -5.69 -9.96 -1.22
N ASP A 67 -6.66 -10.43 -1.99
CA ASP A 67 -6.78 -10.22 -3.44
C ASP A 67 -7.67 -9.02 -3.78
N ARG A 68 -8.10 -8.28 -2.75
CA ARG A 68 -8.99 -7.12 -2.83
C ARG A 68 -8.56 -6.08 -1.80
N LYS A 69 -8.77 -4.80 -2.12
CA LYS A 69 -8.55 -3.71 -1.17
C LYS A 69 -9.51 -3.86 0.01
N GLY A 70 -8.97 -4.03 1.22
CA GLY A 70 -9.74 -3.77 2.44
C GLY A 70 -10.12 -2.28 2.54
N VAL A 71 -11.22 -1.94 3.22
CA VAL A 71 -11.55 -0.53 3.49
C VAL A 71 -10.72 -0.02 4.66
N ALA A 72 -10.55 1.30 4.71
CA ALA A 72 -9.76 2.01 5.71
C ALA A 72 -8.27 1.65 5.63
N TYR A 73 -7.75 0.93 6.62
CA TYR A 73 -6.33 0.67 6.87
C TYR A 73 -6.06 -0.84 6.78
N PRO A 74 -6.11 -1.43 5.58
CA PRO A 74 -6.05 -2.88 5.39
C PRO A 74 -4.78 -3.52 5.98
N GLU A 75 -3.68 -2.78 6.05
CA GLU A 75 -2.44 -3.20 6.68
C GLU A 75 -2.67 -3.60 8.15
N THR A 76 -3.46 -2.81 8.87
CA THR A 76 -3.69 -3.00 10.31
C THR A 76 -4.59 -4.19 10.65
N HIS A 77 -5.30 -4.77 9.66
CA HIS A 77 -6.23 -5.88 9.91
C HIS A 77 -5.54 -7.09 10.54
N THR A 78 -4.27 -7.30 10.23
CA THR A 78 -3.49 -8.40 10.80
C THR A 78 -3.22 -8.27 12.30
N LYS A 79 -3.43 -7.09 12.92
CA LYS A 79 -3.39 -6.93 14.39
C LYS A 79 -4.43 -7.80 15.09
N GLY A 80 -5.58 -8.03 14.47
CA GLY A 80 -6.60 -8.93 15.01
C GLY A 80 -6.13 -10.39 15.13
N LEU A 81 -5.01 -10.74 14.50
CA LEU A 81 -4.39 -12.06 14.60
C LEU A 81 -3.45 -12.20 15.82
N LEU A 82 -3.11 -11.10 16.51
CA LEU A 82 -2.18 -11.08 17.66
C LEU A 82 -2.52 -12.10 18.76
N PRO A 83 -3.77 -12.20 19.24
CA PRO A 83 -4.12 -13.18 20.27
C PRO A 83 -3.77 -14.61 19.86
N TYR A 84 -4.03 -14.97 18.60
CA TYR A 84 -3.82 -16.33 18.09
C TYR A 84 -2.34 -16.67 17.92
N TYR A 85 -1.48 -15.69 17.60
CA TYR A 85 -0.02 -15.89 17.60
C TYR A 85 0.51 -16.24 19.00
N HIS A 86 -0.03 -15.60 20.04
CA HIS A 86 0.39 -15.81 21.42
C HIS A 86 -0.17 -17.09 22.03
N GLU A 87 -1.42 -17.43 21.73
CA GLU A 87 -2.07 -18.63 22.25
C GLU A 87 -1.55 -19.92 21.59
N ASN A 88 -1.18 -19.86 20.32
CA ASN A 88 -0.63 -20.98 19.58
C ASN A 88 0.66 -20.59 18.82
N PRO A 89 1.84 -20.78 19.44
CA PRO A 89 3.14 -20.52 18.82
C PRO A 89 3.49 -21.43 17.62
N HIS A 90 2.66 -22.43 17.29
CA HIS A 90 2.82 -23.30 16.12
C HIS A 90 1.94 -22.89 14.94
N LEU A 91 0.95 -22.01 15.17
CA LEU A 91 0.12 -21.47 14.11
C LEU A 91 0.94 -20.52 13.25
N ARG A 92 0.75 -20.62 11.93
CA ARG A 92 1.44 -19.79 10.94
C ARG A 92 0.41 -19.06 10.08
N PHE A 93 0.68 -17.81 9.74
CA PHE A 93 -0.14 -17.02 8.84
C PHE A 93 0.72 -16.51 7.69
N GLU A 94 0.23 -16.74 6.47
CA GLU A 94 0.82 -16.20 5.25
C GLU A 94 -0.22 -15.30 4.58
N THR A 95 0.01 -13.98 4.64
CA THR A 95 -0.85 -12.98 4.01
C THR A 95 -0.30 -12.64 2.62
N HIS A 96 -0.95 -13.14 1.59
CA HIS A 96 -0.66 -12.84 0.20
C HIS A 96 -1.32 -11.53 -0.21
N LEU A 97 -0.49 -10.55 -0.57
CA LEU A 97 -0.88 -9.21 -0.96
C LEU A 97 -0.72 -9.08 -2.47
N ALA A 98 -1.84 -9.10 -3.18
CA ALA A 98 -1.82 -8.76 -4.59
C ALA A 98 -1.52 -7.26 -4.75
N ILE A 99 -0.41 -6.92 -5.41
CA ILE A 99 0.11 -5.54 -5.49
C ILE A 99 -0.92 -4.57 -6.08
N TRP A 100 -1.57 -4.93 -7.18
CA TRP A 100 -2.56 -4.07 -7.83
C TRP A 100 -3.80 -3.79 -6.99
N PRO A 101 -4.55 -4.79 -6.51
CA PRO A 101 -5.75 -4.52 -5.74
C PRO A 101 -5.47 -3.90 -4.37
N ASN A 102 -4.29 -4.09 -3.77
CA ASN A 102 -4.01 -3.57 -2.43
C ASN A 102 -3.23 -2.26 -2.41
N LEU A 103 -2.24 -2.12 -3.29
CA LEU A 103 -1.33 -0.96 -3.28
C LEU A 103 -1.76 0.15 -4.25
N VAL A 104 -2.80 -0.06 -5.06
CA VAL A 104 -3.46 1.06 -5.77
C VAL A 104 -4.41 1.75 -4.79
N PRO A 105 -4.36 3.09 -4.63
CA PRO A 105 -5.17 3.74 -3.61
C PRO A 105 -6.66 3.69 -3.97
N ALA A 106 -7.50 3.34 -2.98
CA ALA A 106 -8.95 3.17 -3.18
C ALA A 106 -9.66 4.49 -3.55
N VAL A 107 -9.08 5.62 -3.16
CA VAL A 107 -9.67 6.97 -3.32
C VAL A 107 -9.65 7.48 -4.77
N TRP A 108 -9.04 6.75 -5.72
CA TRP A 108 -8.92 7.19 -7.11
C TRP A 108 -10.17 6.97 -7.95
N LEU A 109 -11.12 6.15 -7.47
CA LEU A 109 -12.36 5.88 -8.21
C LEU A 109 -13.14 7.16 -8.57
N PRO A 110 -13.35 8.14 -7.65
CA PRO A 110 -13.97 9.40 -8.01
C PRO A 110 -13.06 10.37 -8.78
N TYR A 111 -11.74 10.31 -8.62
CA TYR A 111 -10.79 11.21 -9.30
C TYR A 111 -10.55 10.85 -10.77
N ILE A 112 -10.70 9.57 -11.12
CA ILE A 112 -10.80 9.11 -12.52
C ILE A 112 -12.06 9.70 -13.17
N CYS A 113 -13.16 9.86 -12.43
CA CYS A 113 -14.40 10.49 -12.92
C CYS A 113 -14.30 12.01 -13.14
N TYR A 114 -13.20 12.67 -12.76
CA TYR A 114 -13.01 14.13 -12.97
C TYR A 114 -12.19 14.47 -14.23
N GLY A 115 -12.05 13.55 -15.19
CA GLY A 115 -11.77 13.92 -16.59
C GLY A 115 -10.34 14.34 -16.91
N ALA A 116 -9.32 13.79 -16.24
CA ALA A 116 -7.96 13.87 -16.78
C ALA A 116 -7.74 12.71 -17.76
N GLU A 117 -7.73 12.97 -19.07
CA GLU A 117 -7.44 12.00 -20.15
C GLU A 117 -6.24 11.08 -19.81
N THR A 118 -5.22 11.61 -19.12
CA THR A 118 -4.03 10.86 -18.72
C THR A 118 -4.22 9.89 -17.53
N ALA A 119 -5.34 9.95 -16.82
CA ALA A 119 -5.65 9.05 -15.69
C ALA A 119 -6.27 7.73 -16.15
N ILE A 120 -6.65 7.61 -17.42
CA ILE A 120 -7.38 6.46 -17.96
C ILE A 120 -6.46 5.24 -18.17
N HIS A 121 -5.16 5.48 -18.41
CA HIS A 121 -4.25 4.42 -18.85
C HIS A 121 -3.13 4.05 -17.87
N ALA A 122 -2.85 4.89 -16.88
CA ALA A 122 -1.76 4.62 -15.94
C ALA A 122 -1.95 5.29 -14.57
N VAL A 123 -1.42 4.65 -13.54
CA VAL A 123 -1.37 5.15 -12.16
C VAL A 123 0.01 5.75 -11.89
N LYS A 124 0.09 6.82 -11.10
CA LYS A 124 1.39 7.37 -10.68
C LYS A 124 2.13 6.35 -9.82
N ALA A 125 3.39 6.08 -10.14
CA ALA A 125 4.17 5.06 -9.43
C ALA A 125 4.34 5.37 -7.93
N GLU A 126 4.38 6.66 -7.56
CA GLU A 126 4.44 7.12 -6.16
C GLU A 126 3.30 6.59 -5.28
N SER A 127 2.13 6.32 -5.87
CA SER A 127 0.97 5.84 -5.13
C SER A 127 1.20 4.45 -4.53
N PHE A 128 1.95 3.60 -5.23
CA PHE A 128 2.32 2.27 -4.74
C PHE A 128 3.34 2.34 -3.60
N LEU A 129 4.25 3.33 -3.61
CA LEU A 129 5.22 3.48 -2.53
C LEU A 129 4.55 3.85 -1.21
N ILE A 130 3.55 4.74 -1.24
CA ILE A 130 2.82 5.18 -0.04
C ILE A 130 2.18 3.96 0.63
N GLU A 131 1.45 3.18 -0.16
CA GLU A 131 0.72 2.02 0.36
C GLU A 131 1.68 0.90 0.78
N LEU A 132 2.79 0.70 0.07
CA LEU A 132 3.82 -0.25 0.49
C LEU A 132 4.51 0.19 1.79
N ALA A 133 4.70 1.50 1.99
CA ALA A 133 5.25 2.05 3.22
C ALA A 133 4.34 1.75 4.43
N ASP A 134 3.02 1.87 4.28
CA ASP A 134 2.04 1.45 5.30
C ASP A 134 2.22 -0.02 5.72
N TRP A 135 2.30 -0.93 4.75
CA TRP A 135 2.55 -2.35 5.02
C TRP A 135 3.91 -2.60 5.69
N VAL A 136 4.95 -1.87 5.31
CA VAL A 136 6.29 -1.97 5.93
C VAL A 136 6.30 -1.46 7.38
N GLU A 137 5.61 -0.35 7.67
CA GLU A 137 5.49 0.15 9.04
C GLU A 137 4.73 -0.84 9.92
N GLU A 138 3.63 -1.38 9.40
CA GLU A 138 2.80 -2.33 10.12
C GLU A 138 3.55 -3.63 10.44
N THR A 139 4.32 -4.16 9.50
CA THR A 139 5.17 -5.34 9.75
C THR A 139 6.21 -5.08 10.83
N THR A 140 6.78 -3.87 10.88
CA THR A 140 7.72 -3.44 11.92
C THR A 140 7.03 -3.38 13.29
N PHE A 141 5.78 -2.88 13.33
CA PHE A 141 4.97 -2.87 14.55
C PHE A 141 4.70 -4.29 15.07
N LEU A 142 4.35 -5.22 14.19
CA LEU A 142 4.05 -6.60 14.58
C LEU A 142 5.29 -7.37 15.05
N GLU A 143 6.47 -7.07 14.50
CA GLU A 143 7.73 -7.58 15.05
C GLU A 143 7.97 -7.08 16.49
N ALA A 144 7.64 -5.82 16.78
CA ALA A 144 7.74 -5.25 18.12
C ALA A 144 6.71 -5.83 19.11
N ALA A 145 5.60 -6.41 18.62
CA ALA A 145 4.56 -7.04 19.43
C ALA A 145 4.93 -8.43 19.99
N ASN A 146 6.20 -8.87 19.87
CA ASN A 146 6.67 -10.20 20.28
C ASN A 146 5.95 -11.37 19.57
N VAL A 147 5.51 -11.15 18.32
CA VAL A 147 5.04 -12.25 17.48
C VAL A 147 6.21 -13.23 17.28
N PRO A 148 6.03 -14.55 17.51
CA PRO A 148 7.13 -15.50 17.35
C PRO A 148 7.70 -15.47 15.93
N ALA A 149 9.02 -15.55 15.80
CA ALA A 149 9.69 -15.48 14.50
C ALA A 149 9.16 -16.55 13.54
N GLY A 150 8.83 -16.12 12.32
CA GLY A 150 8.25 -16.97 11.29
C GLY A 150 6.78 -17.32 11.49
N SER A 151 6.11 -16.84 12.54
CA SER A 151 4.66 -17.05 12.71
C SER A 151 3.83 -16.29 11.70
N MET A 152 4.36 -15.18 11.19
CA MET A 152 3.68 -14.32 10.22
C MET A 152 4.60 -14.07 9.04
N THR A 153 4.05 -14.17 7.84
CA THR A 153 4.73 -13.82 6.60
C THR A 153 3.77 -13.03 5.70
N PHE A 154 4.24 -11.93 5.14
CA PHE A 154 3.57 -11.20 4.07
C PHE A 154 4.23 -11.55 2.75
N VAL A 155 3.43 -11.84 1.73
CA VAL A 155 3.91 -12.19 0.40
C VAL A 155 3.37 -11.18 -0.60
N LEU A 156 4.21 -10.29 -1.09
CA LEU A 156 3.91 -9.35 -2.16
C LEU A 156 3.89 -10.12 -3.49
N GLU A 157 2.73 -10.15 -4.16
CA GLU A 157 2.57 -10.93 -5.38
C GLU A 157 3.17 -10.22 -6.61
N GLY A 158 4.31 -10.70 -7.08
CA GLY A 158 5.21 -10.10 -8.06
C GLY A 158 5.29 -10.77 -9.42
N ARG A 159 4.42 -11.75 -9.72
CA ARG A 159 4.54 -12.60 -10.93
C ARG A 159 4.04 -11.98 -12.24
N ARG A 160 3.53 -10.75 -12.22
CA ARG A 160 2.99 -10.08 -13.41
C ARG A 160 3.94 -8.97 -13.86
N ASP A 161 4.01 -8.71 -15.16
CA ASP A 161 4.92 -7.70 -15.71
C ASP A 161 4.68 -6.33 -15.09
N GLU A 162 3.41 -5.98 -14.84
CA GLU A 162 3.07 -4.69 -14.26
C GLU A 162 3.47 -4.59 -12.78
N THR A 163 3.50 -5.72 -12.04
CA THR A 163 3.99 -5.74 -10.67
C THR A 163 5.51 -5.70 -10.60
N LEU A 164 6.21 -6.23 -11.61
CA LEU A 164 7.66 -6.04 -11.76
C LEU A 164 8.02 -4.58 -12.03
N HIS A 165 7.22 -3.85 -12.82
CA HIS A 165 7.41 -2.41 -13.01
C HIS A 165 7.25 -1.61 -11.69
N VAL A 166 6.26 -1.97 -10.87
CA VAL A 166 6.11 -1.41 -9.51
C VAL A 166 7.37 -1.69 -8.69
N TRP A 167 7.85 -2.93 -8.72
CA TRP A 167 9.03 -3.36 -7.97
C TRP A 167 10.32 -2.64 -8.40
N ASP A 168 10.52 -2.42 -9.69
CA ASP A 168 11.66 -1.64 -10.19
C ASP A 168 11.60 -0.18 -9.74
N PHE A 169 10.41 0.41 -9.70
CA PHE A 169 10.22 1.74 -9.13
C PHE A 169 10.54 1.79 -7.64
N VAL A 170 10.09 0.79 -6.87
CA VAL A 170 10.44 0.63 -5.44
C VAL A 170 11.94 0.59 -5.25
N LYS A 171 12.66 -0.25 -6.01
CA LYS A 171 14.13 -0.36 -5.96
C LYS A 171 14.83 0.97 -6.23
N ARG A 172 14.36 1.75 -7.20
CA ARG A 172 14.91 3.09 -7.51
C ARG A 172 14.68 4.07 -6.36
N ALA A 173 13.50 4.07 -5.76
CA ALA A 173 13.18 4.93 -4.62
C ALA A 173 14.06 4.61 -3.41
N VAL A 174 14.22 3.33 -3.06
CA VAL A 174 15.06 2.93 -1.90
C VAL A 174 16.55 3.08 -2.17
N SER A 175 17.01 2.94 -3.41
CA SER A 175 18.39 3.27 -3.79
C SER A 175 18.70 4.74 -3.49
N MET A 176 17.76 5.63 -3.80
CA MET A 176 17.90 7.05 -3.51
C MET A 176 17.77 7.36 -2.01
N GLN A 177 16.91 6.62 -1.29
CA GLN A 177 16.81 6.69 0.17
C GLN A 177 18.16 6.36 0.85
N GLU A 178 18.78 5.26 0.44
CA GLU A 178 20.06 4.79 0.98
C GLU A 178 21.19 5.78 0.66
N ALA A 179 21.23 6.29 -0.57
CA ALA A 179 22.17 7.34 -0.98
C ALA A 179 22.00 8.62 -0.16
N MET A 180 20.75 9.02 0.12
CA MET A 180 20.44 10.18 0.94
C MET A 180 20.93 10.00 2.38
N PHE A 181 20.63 8.87 3.02
CA PHE A 181 21.13 8.61 4.38
C PHE A 181 22.65 8.52 4.47
N SER A 182 23.31 8.14 3.38
CA SER A 182 24.78 8.02 3.32
C SER A 182 25.49 9.29 2.84
N SER A 183 24.76 10.32 2.37
CA SER A 183 25.33 11.60 1.94
C SER A 183 25.95 12.34 3.12
N LEU A 184 27.12 12.94 2.92
CA LEU A 184 27.86 13.70 3.94
C LEU A 184 27.05 14.87 4.51
N HIS A 185 26.22 15.51 3.68
CA HIS A 185 25.36 16.61 4.13
C HIS A 185 24.24 16.12 5.04
N CYS A 186 23.77 14.89 4.79
CA CYS A 186 22.67 14.30 5.54
C CYS A 186 23.15 13.59 6.80
N SER A 187 24.30 12.92 6.75
CA SER A 187 24.88 12.17 7.87
C SER A 187 25.38 13.08 9.00
N ASN A 188 25.77 14.33 8.69
CA ASN A 188 26.29 15.29 9.66
C ASN A 188 25.20 16.12 10.36
N GLN A 189 23.94 16.01 9.94
CA GLN A 189 22.82 16.64 10.61
C GLN A 189 22.22 15.63 11.61
N GLU A 190 22.65 15.71 12.87
CA GLU A 190 22.31 14.76 13.97
C GLU A 190 20.80 14.53 14.18
N THR A 191 19.95 15.40 13.65
CA THR A 191 18.51 15.21 13.57
C THR A 191 17.99 15.81 12.26
N LEU A 192 18.21 15.11 11.16
CA LEU A 192 17.36 15.32 9.99
C LEU A 192 15.93 14.97 10.38
N ASP A 193 15.11 15.99 10.60
CA ASP A 193 13.68 15.88 10.50
C ASP A 193 13.28 16.35 9.09
N PRO A 194 13.04 15.41 8.14
CA PRO A 194 12.54 15.70 6.79
C PRO A 194 11.39 16.71 6.76
N THR A 195 10.57 16.72 7.82
CA THR A 195 9.38 17.55 7.94
C THR A 195 9.67 19.02 8.22
N THR A 196 10.91 19.36 8.60
CA THR A 196 11.33 20.75 8.87
C THR A 196 11.83 21.48 7.63
N ILE A 197 12.12 20.77 6.54
CA ILE A 197 12.87 21.31 5.40
C ILE A 197 11.98 21.57 4.18
N ILE A 198 10.87 20.85 4.04
CA ILE A 198 9.96 20.97 2.88
C ILE A 198 8.53 21.06 3.42
N TYR A 199 7.99 22.29 3.46
CA TYR A 199 6.77 22.70 4.16
C TYR A 199 6.81 22.52 5.71
N PRO A 200 6.87 23.61 6.49
CA PRO A 200 7.00 23.50 7.95
C PRO A 200 5.80 22.80 8.58
N TYR A 201 6.13 21.80 9.40
CA TYR A 201 5.25 21.05 10.29
C TYR A 201 4.54 21.96 11.30
N THR A 202 3.32 22.44 11.00
CA THR A 202 2.61 23.39 11.89
C THR A 202 1.42 22.79 12.65
N GLU A 203 1.09 21.51 12.52
CA GLU A 203 -0.10 20.95 13.20
C GLU A 203 0.18 19.61 13.87
N SER A 204 -0.40 19.43 15.06
CA SER A 204 -0.17 18.29 15.96
C SER A 204 -0.51 16.95 15.30
N ILE A 205 0.35 15.98 15.57
CA ILE A 205 0.42 14.60 15.03
C ILE A 205 -0.86 13.76 15.24
N ASP A 206 -1.78 14.18 16.12
CA ASP A 206 -2.81 13.29 16.62
C ASP A 206 -4.09 13.16 15.77
N GLN A 207 -4.24 13.82 14.60
CA GLN A 207 -5.56 13.84 13.93
C GLN A 207 -5.65 13.72 12.40
N GLN A 208 -4.59 13.35 11.66
CA GLN A 208 -4.78 13.03 10.24
C GLN A 208 -3.98 11.80 9.81
N PRO A 209 -4.58 10.81 9.11
CA PRO A 209 -3.79 10.02 8.18
C PRO A 209 -3.12 11.02 7.26
N LEU A 210 -1.79 11.08 7.29
CA LEU A 210 -1.01 12.01 6.50
C LEU A 210 -1.60 12.01 5.09
N SER A 211 -2.21 13.13 4.67
CA SER A 211 -2.72 13.25 3.30
C SER A 211 -1.63 12.73 2.37
N SER A 212 -1.94 11.93 1.34
CA SER A 212 -0.92 11.31 0.45
C SER A 212 0.18 12.27 -0.03
N TRP A 213 -0.10 13.56 -0.10
CA TRP A 213 0.84 14.66 -0.39
C TRP A 213 1.92 14.93 0.68
N ARG A 214 1.76 14.41 1.89
CA ARG A 214 2.64 14.58 3.06
C ARG A 214 3.53 13.38 3.33
N ARG A 215 3.20 12.20 2.78
CA ARG A 215 4.07 11.02 2.82
C ARG A 215 5.03 11.01 1.65
N LEU A 216 6.22 10.45 1.86
CA LEU A 216 7.25 10.34 0.83
C LEU A 216 7.56 11.69 0.14
N GLN A 217 7.67 12.77 0.92
CA GLN A 217 8.13 14.05 0.35
C GLN A 217 9.60 13.96 -0.07
N LEU A 218 10.41 13.29 0.75
CA LEU A 218 11.73 12.78 0.38
C LEU A 218 11.61 11.28 0.07
N PRO A 219 12.63 10.65 -0.53
CA PRO A 219 12.67 9.20 -0.69
C PRO A 219 12.77 8.47 0.66
N SER A 220 12.34 9.05 1.77
CA SER A 220 12.46 8.48 3.10
C SER A 220 11.21 8.77 3.94
N ASP A 221 10.23 7.88 3.86
CA ASP A 221 9.21 7.72 4.89
C ASP A 221 8.50 6.36 4.72
N PRO A 222 8.71 5.36 5.60
CA PRO A 222 9.46 5.37 6.87
C PRO A 222 10.98 5.27 6.73
N ARG A 223 11.70 5.54 7.83
CA ARG A 223 13.16 5.31 7.94
C ARG A 223 13.56 3.85 7.72
N SER A 224 12.73 2.90 8.13
CA SER A 224 12.97 1.46 7.95
C SER A 224 12.74 0.99 6.51
N PHE A 225 12.14 1.81 5.65
CA PHE A 225 11.69 1.38 4.32
C PHE A 225 12.82 0.77 3.49
N TYR A 226 13.92 1.48 3.26
CA TYR A 226 15.04 0.95 2.47
C TYR A 226 15.63 -0.34 3.07
N SER A 227 15.78 -0.42 4.39
CA SER A 227 16.32 -1.61 5.05
C SER A 227 15.37 -2.80 4.91
N THR A 228 14.07 -2.57 5.01
CA THR A 228 13.06 -3.61 4.82
C THR A 228 13.03 -4.10 3.38
N ILE A 229 13.06 -3.20 2.39
CA ILE A 229 13.14 -3.61 0.97
C ILE A 229 14.44 -4.39 0.69
N LYS A 230 15.58 -3.97 1.27
CA LYS A 230 16.85 -4.70 1.16
C LYS A 230 16.74 -6.09 1.78
N ASN A 231 16.07 -6.22 2.92
CA ASN A 231 15.78 -7.51 3.55
C ASN A 231 14.92 -8.41 2.66
N ILE A 232 13.88 -7.86 2.01
CA ILE A 232 13.06 -8.61 1.04
C ILE A 232 13.93 -9.18 -0.09
N VAL A 233 14.82 -8.37 -0.68
CA VAL A 233 15.71 -8.83 -1.76
C VAL A 233 16.69 -9.91 -1.28
N HIS A 234 17.14 -9.84 -0.03
CA HIS A 234 17.99 -10.87 0.57
C HIS A 234 17.22 -12.10 1.09
N GLY A 235 15.88 -12.10 1.04
CA GLY A 235 15.06 -13.17 1.61
C GLY A 235 15.08 -13.21 3.14
N ILE A 236 15.28 -12.06 3.79
CA ILE A 236 15.33 -11.88 5.24
C ILE A 236 14.05 -11.18 5.71
N GLY A 237 13.57 -11.55 6.89
CA GLY A 237 12.41 -10.91 7.53
C GLY A 237 11.09 -11.61 7.23
N ASN A 238 10.00 -10.92 7.57
CA ASN A 238 8.62 -11.40 7.44
C ASN A 238 7.94 -10.99 6.13
N ILE A 239 8.51 -10.07 5.33
CA ILE A 239 7.99 -9.73 4.00
C ILE A 239 8.78 -10.47 2.93
N ARG A 240 8.07 -11.04 1.95
CA ARG A 240 8.62 -11.69 0.77
C ARG A 240 8.03 -11.06 -0.48
N PHE A 241 8.78 -11.11 -1.58
CA PHE A 241 8.29 -10.79 -2.91
C PHE A 241 8.35 -12.06 -3.75
N ASP A 242 7.24 -12.44 -4.38
CA ASP A 242 7.13 -13.71 -5.11
C ASP A 242 7.32 -13.59 -6.64
N GLY A 243 7.98 -12.50 -7.07
CA GLY A 243 8.39 -12.26 -8.45
C GLY A 243 9.89 -12.33 -8.66
N ASP A 244 10.34 -11.90 -9.84
CA ASP A 244 11.76 -11.66 -10.10
C ASP A 244 12.23 -10.44 -9.31
N LEU A 245 13.11 -10.68 -8.33
CA LEU A 245 13.70 -9.63 -7.52
C LEU A 245 14.61 -8.71 -8.38
N GLY A 246 15.15 -9.23 -9.48
CA GLY A 246 16.22 -8.63 -10.25
C GLY A 246 17.52 -8.50 -9.45
N SER A 247 18.47 -7.72 -9.96
CA SER A 247 19.66 -7.37 -9.20
C SER A 247 19.35 -6.32 -8.12
N ILE A 248 20.03 -6.43 -6.97
CA ILE A 248 20.11 -5.34 -5.99
C ILE A 248 20.69 -4.11 -6.71
N TRP A 249 20.17 -2.93 -6.38
CA TRP A 249 20.73 -1.68 -6.92
C TRP A 249 22.18 -1.51 -6.48
N ASN A 250 22.99 -0.85 -7.30
CA ASN A 250 24.37 -0.56 -6.94
C ASN A 250 24.42 0.56 -5.89
N SER A 251 24.31 0.19 -4.61
CA SER A 251 24.34 1.14 -3.49
C SER A 251 25.60 2.00 -3.52
N ASP A 252 26.76 1.39 -3.77
CA ASP A 252 28.05 2.11 -3.76
C ASP A 252 28.10 3.19 -4.83
N GLU A 253 27.61 2.90 -6.03
CA GLU A 253 27.51 3.89 -7.12
C GLU A 253 26.47 4.96 -6.81
N ALA A 254 25.30 4.59 -6.31
CA ALA A 254 24.24 5.54 -5.96
C ALA A 254 24.70 6.53 -4.88
N ILE A 255 25.43 6.04 -3.87
CA ILE A 255 26.05 6.81 -2.79
C ILE A 255 27.18 7.68 -3.36
N ALA A 256 28.11 7.10 -4.12
CA ALA A 256 29.26 7.82 -4.66
C ALA A 256 28.86 9.01 -5.54
N ASN A 257 27.81 8.83 -6.36
CA ASN A 257 27.30 9.87 -7.26
C ASN A 257 26.54 10.99 -6.52
N ARG A 258 26.09 10.75 -5.29
CA ARG A 258 25.25 11.69 -4.51
C ARG A 258 25.82 12.04 -3.13
N LYS A 259 27.09 11.71 -2.89
CA LYS A 259 27.74 11.86 -1.57
C LYS A 259 27.74 13.29 -1.02
N ASP A 260 27.75 14.28 -1.92
CA ASP A 260 27.81 15.70 -1.59
C ASP A 260 26.46 16.40 -1.77
N TRP A 261 25.41 15.66 -2.11
CA TRP A 261 24.09 16.23 -2.38
C TRP A 261 23.42 16.73 -1.10
N SER A 262 22.80 17.89 -1.23
CA SER A 262 21.84 18.45 -0.29
C SER A 262 20.49 17.73 -0.37
N LEU A 263 19.67 17.89 0.67
CA LEU A 263 18.30 17.36 0.65
C LEU A 263 17.44 17.95 -0.47
N GLN A 264 17.68 19.20 -0.88
CA GLN A 264 16.94 19.80 -1.99
C GLN A 264 17.24 19.09 -3.32
N GLU A 265 18.47 18.65 -3.52
CA GLU A 265 18.85 17.89 -4.72
C GLU A 265 18.21 16.51 -4.72
N PHE A 266 18.20 15.81 -3.58
CA PHE A 266 17.45 14.55 -3.43
C PHE A 266 15.95 14.75 -3.66
N TRP A 267 15.37 15.83 -3.15
CA TRP A 267 13.97 16.15 -3.38
C TRP A 267 13.68 16.42 -4.85
N ASN A 268 14.51 17.21 -5.53
CA ASN A 268 14.35 17.50 -6.95
C ASN A 268 14.39 16.22 -7.79
N GLU A 269 15.38 15.35 -7.57
CA GLU A 269 15.45 14.07 -8.32
C GLU A 269 14.27 13.15 -7.97
N PHE A 270 13.88 13.07 -6.70
CA PHE A 270 12.73 12.26 -6.31
C PHE A 270 11.41 12.80 -6.86
N TYR A 271 11.26 14.11 -6.91
CA TYR A 271 10.10 14.76 -7.50
C TYR A 271 10.00 14.44 -8.99
N GLU A 272 11.10 14.55 -9.74
CA GLU A 272 11.15 14.13 -11.15
C GLU A 272 10.87 12.63 -11.31
N LEU A 273 11.43 11.78 -10.44
CA LEU A 273 11.14 10.36 -10.40
C LEU A 273 9.63 10.10 -10.21
N ARG A 274 8.98 10.83 -9.30
CA ARG A 274 7.53 10.70 -9.02
C ARG A 274 6.66 11.20 -10.17
N LEU A 275 7.05 12.30 -10.82
CA LEU A 275 6.29 12.90 -11.92
C LEU A 275 6.36 12.07 -13.21
N LEU A 276 7.54 11.56 -13.54
CA LEU A 276 7.80 10.92 -14.83
C LEU A 276 7.44 9.44 -14.86
N ASN A 277 7.28 8.79 -13.69
CA ASN A 277 7.03 7.35 -13.63
C ASN A 277 5.55 7.06 -13.42
N ARG A 278 4.95 6.49 -14.47
CA ARG A 278 3.58 6.00 -14.48
C ARG A 278 3.59 4.52 -14.79
N ILE A 279 2.70 3.79 -14.12
CA ILE A 279 2.56 2.35 -14.27
C ILE A 279 1.24 2.11 -14.98
N SER A 280 1.33 1.56 -16.19
CA SER A 280 0.17 1.23 -17.01
C SER A 280 -0.72 0.23 -16.27
N PHE A 281 -2.03 0.38 -16.45
CA PHE A 281 -2.96 -0.64 -15.97
C PHE A 281 -2.68 -2.00 -16.64
N PRO A 282 -3.04 -3.11 -15.98
CA PRO A 282 -3.03 -4.42 -16.61
C PRO A 282 -3.82 -4.45 -17.93
N PRO A 283 -3.56 -5.42 -18.84
CA PRO A 283 -4.29 -5.58 -20.10
C PRO A 283 -5.80 -5.44 -19.94
N GLY A 284 -6.38 -4.54 -20.74
CA GLY A 284 -7.79 -4.17 -20.67
C GLY A 284 -8.11 -2.97 -19.74
N GLY A 285 -7.08 -2.27 -19.26
CA GLY A 285 -7.19 -0.94 -18.65
C GLY A 285 -7.98 -0.92 -17.34
N ILE A 286 -8.57 0.24 -17.04
CA ILE A 286 -9.46 0.43 -15.89
C ILE A 286 -10.60 -0.60 -15.85
N PRO A 287 -11.30 -0.93 -16.96
CA PRO A 287 -12.34 -1.95 -16.94
C PRO A 287 -11.85 -3.33 -16.50
N ALA A 288 -10.67 -3.75 -16.97
CA ALA A 288 -10.08 -5.01 -16.54
C ALA A 288 -9.64 -4.97 -15.07
N TYR A 289 -9.09 -3.84 -14.61
CA TYR A 289 -8.78 -3.63 -13.20
C TYR A 289 -10.03 -3.74 -12.32
N PHE A 290 -11.14 -3.09 -12.68
CA PHE A 290 -12.39 -3.21 -11.91
C PHE A 290 -12.97 -4.61 -11.93
N ARG A 291 -12.92 -5.31 -13.07
CA ARG A 291 -13.33 -6.73 -13.12
C ARG A 291 -12.45 -7.59 -12.22
N ALA A 292 -11.12 -7.41 -12.26
CA ALA A 292 -10.18 -8.15 -11.44
C ALA A 292 -10.38 -7.89 -9.94
N CYS A 293 -10.75 -6.67 -9.56
CA CYS A 293 -11.03 -6.29 -8.18
C CYS A 293 -12.49 -6.52 -7.76
N ASN A 294 -13.34 -7.06 -8.65
CA ASN A 294 -14.79 -7.17 -8.47
C ASN A 294 -15.48 -5.85 -8.09
N LEU A 295 -14.93 -4.72 -8.56
CA LEU A 295 -15.40 -3.36 -8.32
C LEU A 295 -16.41 -2.89 -9.38
N VAL A 296 -17.03 -3.83 -10.11
CA VAL A 296 -17.90 -3.53 -11.26
C VAL A 296 -18.90 -2.44 -10.86
N PRO A 297 -18.99 -1.31 -11.59
CA PRO A 297 -20.02 -0.32 -11.31
C PRO A 297 -21.39 -0.98 -11.46
N GLY A 298 -22.32 -0.69 -10.55
CA GLY A 298 -23.71 -1.10 -10.74
C GLY A 298 -24.27 -0.59 -12.09
N PRO A 299 -25.46 -1.04 -12.51
CA PRO A 299 -26.01 -0.88 -13.87
C PRO A 299 -26.29 0.55 -14.36
N GLU A 300 -25.70 1.59 -13.77
CA GLU A 300 -25.61 2.92 -14.39
C GLU A 300 -24.47 2.91 -15.43
N GLU A 301 -24.69 2.16 -16.51
CA GLU A 301 -23.81 1.97 -17.68
C GLU A 301 -23.62 3.23 -18.55
N HIS A 302 -24.16 4.40 -18.18
CA HIS A 302 -24.10 5.57 -19.06
C HIS A 302 -22.80 6.37 -19.00
N TYR A 303 -22.12 6.45 -17.85
CA TYR A 303 -21.01 7.40 -17.69
C TYR A 303 -19.66 6.93 -18.27
N VAL A 304 -19.39 5.62 -18.30
CA VAL A 304 -18.12 5.11 -18.85
C VAL A 304 -18.21 4.94 -20.37
N GLN A 305 -19.41 4.65 -20.89
CA GLN A 305 -19.65 4.54 -22.32
C GLN A 305 -19.60 5.93 -22.99
N GLU A 306 -20.21 6.96 -22.40
CA GLU A 306 -20.18 8.35 -22.92
C GLU A 306 -18.75 8.90 -23.04
N LEU A 307 -17.89 8.67 -22.04
CA LEU A 307 -16.49 9.10 -22.09
C LEU A 307 -15.66 8.36 -23.15
N MET A 308 -16.04 7.14 -23.53
CA MET A 308 -15.33 6.36 -24.56
C MET A 308 -15.85 6.63 -25.98
N ASP A 309 -17.12 7.04 -26.12
CA ASP A 309 -17.72 7.37 -27.41
C ASP A 309 -17.36 8.81 -27.86
N GLU A 310 -17.11 9.74 -26.93
CA GLU A 310 -16.60 11.09 -27.26
C GLU A 310 -15.19 11.08 -27.88
N ASP A 311 -14.29 10.20 -27.41
CA ASP A 311 -12.93 10.03 -27.97
C ASP A 311 -12.93 9.43 -29.39
N ALA A 312 -13.97 8.66 -29.76
CA ALA A 312 -14.08 8.06 -31.09
C ALA A 312 -14.58 9.05 -32.16
N GLU A 313 -15.22 10.16 -31.76
CA GLU A 313 -15.70 11.20 -32.66
C GLU A 313 -14.67 12.32 -32.92
N GLU A 314 -13.63 12.47 -32.09
CA GLU A 314 -12.54 13.44 -32.33
C GLU A 314 -11.42 12.93 -33.25
N GLU A 315 -11.37 11.64 -33.59
CA GLU A 315 -10.39 11.05 -34.53
C GLU A 315 -10.91 10.86 -35.99
N LEU A 316 -12.06 11.44 -36.37
CA LEU A 316 -12.63 11.38 -37.73
C LEU A 316 -12.74 12.75 -38.44
#